data_AF-A0A1F9FT05-F1
#
_entry.id   AF-A0A1F9FT05-F1
#
_cell.length_a   1.000
_cell.length_b   1.000
_cell.length_c   1.000
_cell.angle_alpha   90.00
_cell.angle_beta   90.00
_cell.angle_gamma   90.00
#
_symmetry.space_group_name_H-M   'P 1'
#
loop_
_entity.id
_entity.type
_entity.pdbx_description
1 polymer ?
#
loop_
_entity_poly.entity_id
_entity_poly.type
_entity_poly.pdbx_seq_one_letter_code
_entity_poly.pdbx_strand_id
1 'polypeptide(L)' 'MVRKEIEMLVEKWTSDAGFRTKMRKDPMATLTSTGVKLTPEEMNAFKNIDWKLSDQELQSRVSKWLA' A
#
# COMPACT_ATOMS: atom_id res chain seq x y z
N MET A 1 -3.62 -9.11 13.78
CA MET A 1 -2.30 -8.47 13.98
C MET A 1 -1.81 -7.81 12.68
N VAL A 2 -2.68 -7.08 11.98
CA VAL A 2 -2.42 -6.59 10.60
C VAL A 2 -1.80 -5.19 10.55
N ARG A 3 -1.98 -4.39 11.63
CA ARG A 3 -1.48 -3.01 11.71
C ARG A 3 0.02 -2.90 11.44
N LYS A 4 0.84 -3.80 11.98
CA LYS A 4 2.31 -3.77 11.80
C LYS A 4 2.75 -3.94 10.34
N GLU A 5 2.09 -4.81 9.57
CA GLU A 5 2.46 -5.06 8.17
C GLU A 5 2.12 -3.87 7.28
N ILE A 6 0.95 -3.24 7.50
CA ILE A 6 0.56 -2.03 6.77
C ILE A 6 1.38 -0.82 7.22
N GLU A 7 1.67 -0.66 8.52
CA GLU A 7 2.57 0.37 9.02
C GLU A 7 3.96 0.26 8.37
N MET A 8 4.54 -0.94 8.31
CA MET A 8 5.79 -1.18 7.58
C MET A 8 5.67 -0.86 6.09
N LEU A 9 4.52 -1.17 5.48
CA LEU A 9 4.28 -0.87 4.07
C LEU A 9 4.20 0.63 3.81
N VAL A 10 3.55 1.38 4.70
CA VAL A 10 3.42 2.84 4.65
C VAL A 10 4.74 3.53 4.96
N GLU A 11 5.52 2.99 5.89
CA GLU A 11 6.86 3.49 6.19
C GLU A 11 7.81 3.28 5.02
N LYS A 12 7.79 2.10 4.39
CA LYS A 12 8.50 1.84 3.13
C LYS A 12 7.99 2.70 2.00
N TRP A 13 6.68 2.88 1.89
CA TRP A 13 6.09 3.79 0.91
C TRP A 13 6.63 5.21 1.11
N THR A 14 6.69 5.68 2.35
CA THR A 14 7.09 7.05 2.65
C THR A 14 8.58 7.26 2.45
N SER A 15 9.42 6.29 2.85
CA SER A 15 10.88 6.39 2.81
C SER A 15 11.50 5.93 1.48
N ASP A 16 10.85 5.06 0.71
CA ASP A 16 11.42 4.45 -0.49
C ASP A 16 10.67 4.90 -1.74
N ALA A 17 11.26 5.86 -2.45
CA ALA A 17 10.70 6.36 -3.71
C ALA A 17 10.61 5.25 -4.79
N GLY A 18 11.53 4.28 -4.77
CA GLY A 18 11.50 3.12 -5.67
C GLY A 18 10.31 2.21 -5.39
N PHE A 19 9.93 2.06 -4.11
CA PHE A 19 8.73 1.37 -3.69
C PHE A 19 7.47 2.06 -4.20
N ARG A 20 7.38 3.39 -4.14
CA ARG A 20 6.25 4.15 -4.73
C ARG A 20 6.13 3.92 -6.23
N THR A 21 7.25 3.96 -6.96
CA THR A 21 7.25 3.71 -8.42
C THR A 21 6.85 2.28 -8.74
N LYS A 22 7.34 1.30 -7.99
CA LYS A 22 6.97 -0.11 -8.16
C LYS A 22 5.51 -0.35 -7.82
N MET A 23 4.99 0.25 -6.76
CA MET A 23 3.56 0.20 -6.43
C MET A 23 2.68 0.85 -7.51
N ARG A 24 3.09 2.00 -8.04
CA ARG A 24 2.39 2.68 -9.16
C ARG A 24 2.32 1.83 -10.42
N LYS A 25 3.37 1.05 -10.69
CA LYS A 25 3.41 0.12 -11.82
C LYS A 25 2.67 -1.18 -11.53
N ASP A 26 2.94 -1.78 -10.37
CA ASP A 26 2.54 -3.13 -10.02
C ASP A 26 2.41 -3.29 -8.48
N PRO A 27 1.24 -2.90 -7.94
CA PRO A 27 1.02 -2.84 -6.50
C PRO A 27 0.92 -4.24 -5.88
N MET A 28 0.40 -5.24 -6.62
CA MET A 28 0.38 -6.64 -6.17
C MET A 28 1.78 -7.27 -6.15
N ALA A 29 2.59 -7.07 -7.19
CA ALA A 29 3.97 -7.57 -7.17
C ALA A 29 4.78 -6.93 -6.03
N THR A 30 4.53 -5.64 -5.76
CA THR A 30 5.23 -4.91 -4.70
C THR A 30 4.82 -5.40 -3.30
N LEU A 31 3.53 -5.61 -3.05
CA LEU A 31 3.03 -6.26 -1.83
C LEU A 31 3.64 -7.65 -1.61
N THR A 32 3.66 -8.46 -2.67
CA THR A 32 4.24 -9.81 -2.63
C THR A 32 5.73 -9.75 -2.32
N SER A 33 6.44 -8.77 -2.88
CA SER A 33 7.86 -8.52 -2.61
C SER A 33 8.14 -8.07 -1.19
N THR A 34 7.17 -7.46 -0.49
CA THR A 34 7.28 -7.15 0.95
C THR A 34 6.92 -8.32 1.86
N GLY A 35 6.34 -9.40 1.33
CA GLY A 35 5.89 -10.54 2.12
C GLY A 35 4.63 -10.26 2.95
N VAL A 36 3.98 -9.12 2.74
CA VAL A 36 2.76 -8.72 3.45
C VAL A 36 1.59 -9.53 2.94
N LYS A 37 0.85 -10.17 3.86
CA LYS A 37 -0.35 -10.92 3.53
C LYS A 37 -1.58 -10.13 3.95
N LEU A 38 -2.13 -9.38 3.00
CA LEU A 38 -3.44 -8.77 3.16
C LEU A 38 -4.54 -9.84 3.16
N THR A 39 -5.56 -9.63 3.97
CA THR A 39 -6.81 -10.40 3.92
C THR A 39 -7.53 -10.15 2.58
N PRO A 40 -8.50 -11.01 2.17
CA PRO A 40 -9.23 -10.80 0.92
C PRO A 40 -10.00 -9.46 0.86
N GLU A 41 -10.50 -8.97 2.00
CA GLU A 41 -11.17 -7.66 2.09
C GLU A 41 -10.19 -6.51 1.84
N GLU A 42 -9.02 -6.58 2.47
CA GLU A 42 -7.92 -5.66 2.24
C GLU A 42 -7.44 -5.75 0.79
N MET A 43 -7.12 -6.94 0.29
CA MET A 43 -6.67 -7.13 -1.08
C MET A 43 -7.66 -6.53 -2.11
N ASN A 44 -8.97 -6.63 -1.84
CA ASN A 44 -9.98 -6.03 -2.69
C ASN A 44 -9.96 -4.49 -2.61
N ALA A 45 -9.91 -3.92 -1.40
CA ALA A 45 -9.85 -2.48 -1.28
C ALA A 45 -8.50 -1.90 -1.77
N PHE A 46 -7.41 -2.68 -1.72
CA PHE A 46 -6.08 -2.34 -2.21
C PHE A 46 -6.04 -2.34 -3.75
N LYS A 47 -6.71 -3.30 -4.38
CA LYS A 47 -6.95 -3.28 -5.83
C LYS A 47 -7.83 -2.11 -6.28
N ASN A 48 -8.74 -1.66 -5.42
CA ASN A 48 -9.59 -0.48 -5.66
C ASN A 48 -8.89 0.85 -5.34
N ILE A 49 -7.68 0.82 -4.78
CA ILE A 49 -6.87 2.03 -4.67
C ILE A 49 -6.35 2.36 -6.07
N ASP A 50 -6.65 3.57 -6.51
CA ASP A 50 -6.09 4.09 -7.75
C ASP A 50 -4.66 4.58 -7.46
N TRP A 51 -3.69 3.68 -7.66
CA TRP A 51 -2.28 3.94 -7.38
C TRP A 51 -1.68 5.04 -8.26
N LYS A 52 -2.38 5.47 -9.31
CA LYS A 52 -1.99 6.60 -10.16
C LYS A 52 -2.31 7.96 -9.54
N LEU A 53 -3.01 8.00 -8.41
CA LEU A 53 -3.28 9.24 -7.68
C LEU A 53 -2.00 9.87 -7.13
N SER A 54 -2.07 11.18 -6.86
CA SER A 54 -1.01 11.93 -6.19
C SER A 54 -0.75 11.36 -4.79
N ASP A 55 0.49 11.48 -4.32
CA ASP A 55 0.96 10.92 -3.04
C ASP A 55 0.06 11.31 -1.84
N GLN A 56 -0.50 12.53 -1.87
CA GLN A 56 -1.40 13.06 -0.84
C GLN A 56 -2.78 12.37 -0.80
N GLU A 57 -3.32 12.02 -1.97
CA GLU A 57 -4.59 11.30 -2.11
C GLU A 57 -4.43 9.82 -1.71
N LEU A 58 -3.29 9.23 -2.08
CA LEU A 58 -2.89 7.90 -1.67
C LEU A 58 -2.73 7.81 -0.14
N GLN A 59 -2.02 8.76 0.48
CA GLN A 59 -1.91 8.83 1.95
C GLN A 59 -3.28 8.93 2.62
N SER A 60 -4.20 9.76 2.11
CA SER A 60 -5.55 9.88 2.68
C SER A 60 -6.34 8.57 2.60
N ARG A 61 -6.23 7.84 1.49
CA ARG A 61 -6.91 6.53 1.34
C ARG A 61 -6.29 5.45 2.21
N VAL A 62 -4.97 5.41 2.30
CA VAL A 62 -4.27 4.44 3.16
C VAL A 62 -4.48 4.74 4.65
N SER A 63 -4.55 6.02 5.02
CA SER A 63 -4.89 6.45 6.38
C SER A 63 -6.32 6.03 6.78
N LYS A 64 -7.30 6.19 5.88
CA LYS A 64 -8.67 5.67 6.07
C LYS A 64 -8.77 4.15 6.26
N TRP A 65 -7.74 3.45 5.83
CA TRP A 65 -7.62 2.00 5.94
C TRP A 65 -7.00 1.55 7.25
N LEU A 66 -6.18 2.42 7.85
CA LEU A 66 -5.51 2.21 9.13
C LEU A 66 -6.33 2.72 10.33
N ALA A 67 -7.27 3.64 10.09
CA ALA A 67 -8.18 4.22 11.07
C ALA A 67 -9.37 3.30 11.38
#